data_AF-A0A534AV74-F1
#
_entry.id   AF-A0A534AV74-F1
#
_cell.length_a   1.000
_cell.length_b   1.000
_cell.length_c   1.000
_cell.angle_alpha   90.00
_cell.angle_beta   90.00
_cell.angle_gamma   90.00
#
_symmetry.space_group_name_H-M   'P 1'
#
loop_
_entity.id
_entity.type
_entity.pdbx_description
1 polymer ?
#
loop_
_entity_poly.entity_id
_entity_poly.type
_entity_poly.pdbx_seq_one_letter_code
_entity_poly.pdbx_strand_id
1 'polypeptide(L)' 'MKAKEPRDRSASVRARLLNLARARGEDFQITLRNYLFERFLYRLSRSELRERFVLNGAMLLRLWADQYSNP' A
#
# COMPACT_ATOMS: atom_id res chain seq x y z
N MET A 1 -8.14 32.60 -7.65
CA MET A 1 -7.04 31.76 -8.15
C MET A 1 -7.56 30.33 -8.29
N LYS A 2 -7.75 29.81 -9.51
CA LYS A 2 -8.20 28.42 -9.70
C LYS A 2 -7.05 27.47 -9.34
N ALA A 3 -7.30 26.54 -8.42
CA ALA A 3 -6.33 25.50 -8.07
C ALA A 3 -6.02 24.68 -9.32
N LYS A 4 -4.74 24.66 -9.71
CA LYS A 4 -4.21 23.92 -10.86
C LYS A 4 -4.57 22.43 -10.68
N GLU A 5 -5.15 21.81 -11.71
CA GLU A 5 -5.50 20.39 -11.72
C GLU A 5 -4.34 19.54 -11.21
N PRO A 6 -4.61 18.42 -10.50
CA PRO A 6 -3.58 17.68 -9.81
C PRO A 6 -2.58 17.11 -10.82
N ARG A 7 -1.45 17.82 -10.92
CA ARG A 7 -0.18 17.44 -11.52
C ARG A 7 0.08 15.98 -11.18
N ASP A 8 -0.13 15.09 -12.16
CA ASP A 8 0.06 13.63 -12.13
C ASP A 8 -0.01 12.99 -10.72
N ARG A 9 -1.21 12.51 -10.33
CA ARG A 9 -1.42 11.82 -9.04
C ARG A 9 -0.52 10.60 -8.88
N SER A 10 -0.22 9.86 -9.96
CA SER A 10 0.64 8.68 -9.91
C SER A 10 2.08 9.08 -9.58
N ALA A 11 2.58 10.16 -10.20
CA ALA A 11 3.89 10.72 -9.87
C ALA A 11 3.97 11.19 -8.41
N SER A 12 2.91 11.84 -7.90
CA SER A 12 2.83 12.27 -6.50
C SER A 12 2.86 11.10 -5.52
N VAL A 13 2.09 10.03 -5.78
CA VAL A 13 2.10 8.81 -4.96
C VAL A 13 3.47 8.15 -5.01
N ARG A 14 4.08 8.02 -6.19
CA ARG A 14 5.42 7.45 -6.35
C ARG A 14 6.47 8.23 -5.55
N ALA A 15 6.44 9.57 -5.61
CA ALA A 15 7.36 10.42 -4.86
C ALA A 15 7.21 10.23 -3.34
N ARG A 16 5.97 10.14 -2.84
CA ARG A 16 5.70 9.86 -1.41
C ARG A 16 6.23 8.50 -0.98
N LEU A 17 6.01 7.46 -1.78
CA LEU A 17 6.53 6.12 -1.50
C LEU A 17 8.06 6.08 -1.53
N LEU A 18 8.68 6.80 -2.45
CA LEU A 18 10.15 6.89 -2.52
C LEU A 18 10.73 7.57 -1.28
N ASN A 19 10.10 8.65 -0.82
CA ASN A 19 10.50 9.35 0.41
C ASN A 19 10.30 8.45 1.64
N LEU A 20 9.22 7.68 1.68
CA LEU A 20 8.96 6.72 2.75
C LEU A 20 10.02 5.61 2.80
N ALA A 21 10.36 5.03 1.65
CA ALA A 21 11.41 4.00 1.54
C ALA A 21 12.76 4.53 2.08
N ARG A 22 13.13 5.74 1.67
CA ARG A 22 14.34 6.43 2.15
C ARG A 22 14.33 6.67 3.64
N ALA A 23 13.21 7.15 4.19
CA ALA A 23 13.07 7.41 5.63
C ALA A 23 13.18 6.14 6.47
N ARG A 24 12.77 4.99 5.93
CA ARG A 24 12.87 3.67 6.56
C ARG A 24 14.19 2.95 6.30
N GLY A 25 15.03 3.48 5.39
CA GLY A 25 16.25 2.78 4.95
C GLY A 25 15.97 1.47 4.22
N GLU A 26 14.79 1.31 3.61
CA GLU A 26 14.38 0.09 2.91
C GLU A 26 14.43 0.24 1.38
N ASP A 27 14.51 -0.90 0.68
CA ASP A 27 14.44 -0.93 -0.78
C ASP A 27 13.08 -0.42 -1.26
N PHE A 28 13.07 0.52 -2.22
CA PHE A 28 11.85 1.12 -2.74
C PHE A 28 10.84 0.10 -3.30
N GLN A 29 11.30 -1.00 -3.88
CA GLN A 29 10.43 -2.08 -4.38
C GLN A 29 9.67 -2.76 -3.25
N ILE A 30 10.25 -2.85 -2.05
CA ILE A 30 9.56 -3.37 -0.86
C ILE A 30 8.40 -2.43 -0.52
N THR A 31 8.66 -1.14 -0.34
CA THR A 31 7.61 -0.14 -0.04
C THR A 31 6.53 -0.10 -1.12
N LEU A 32 6.92 -0.14 -2.39
CA LEU A 32 6.00 -0.07 -3.52
C LEU A 32 5.10 -1.31 -3.59
N ARG A 33 5.67 -2.51 -3.47
CA ARG A 33 4.92 -3.78 -3.45
C ARG A 33 3.97 -3.83 -2.26
N ASN A 34 4.44 -3.39 -1.11
CA ASN A 34 3.65 -3.35 0.12
C ASN A 34 2.43 -2.43 -0.03
N TYR A 35 2.67 -1.21 -0.53
CA TYR A 35 1.60 -0.26 -0.84
C TYR A 35 0.59 -0.83 -1.85
N LEU A 36 1.07 -1.49 -2.92
CA LEU A 36 0.21 -2.07 -3.94
C LEU A 36 -0.77 -3.08 -3.32
N PHE A 37 -0.25 -4.01 -2.51
CA PHE A 37 -1.05 -5.05 -1.91
C PHE A 37 -2.05 -4.51 -0.89
N GLU A 38 -1.62 -3.62 0.01
CA GLU A 38 -2.51 -2.97 0.99
C GLU A 38 -3.62 -2.19 0.29
N ARG A 39 -3.26 -1.40 -0.73
CA ARG A 39 -4.22 -0.59 -1.47
C ARG A 39 -5.18 -1.46 -2.29
N PHE A 40 -4.70 -2.57 -2.84
CA PHE A 40 -5.52 -3.54 -3.55
C PHE A 40 -6.53 -4.20 -2.61
N LEU A 41 -6.08 -4.76 -1.48
CA LEU A 41 -6.98 -5.39 -0.52
C LEU A 41 -7.98 -4.41 0.08
N TYR A 42 -7.56 -3.17 0.36
CA TYR A 42 -8.47 -2.13 0.81
C TYR A 42 -9.58 -1.83 -0.20
N ARG A 43 -9.26 -1.80 -1.50
CA ARG A 43 -10.29 -1.61 -2.54
C ARG A 43 -11.17 -2.85 -2.67
N LEU A 44 -10.59 -4.04 -2.60
CA LEU A 44 -11.31 -5.31 -2.70
C LEU A 44 -12.31 -5.45 -1.55
N SER A 45 -11.91 -5.15 -0.31
CA SER A 45 -12.79 -5.22 0.87
C SER A 45 -13.97 -4.26 0.81
N ARG A 46 -13.81 -3.14 0.09
CA ARG A 46 -14.87 -2.15 -0.15
C ARG A 46 -15.72 -2.45 -1.40
N SER A 47 -15.39 -3.47 -2.18
CA SER A 47 -16.14 -3.84 -3.38
C SER A 47 -17.27 -4.82 -3.05
N GLU A 48 -18.25 -4.91 -3.95
CA GLU A 48 -19.32 -5.92 -3.89
C GLU A 48 -18.79 -7.35 -3.99
N LEU A 49 -17.58 -7.53 -4.53
CA LEU A 49 -16.97 -8.84 -4.73
C LEU A 49 -16.22 -9.34 -3.50
N ARG A 50 -16.18 -8.59 -2.39
CA ARG A 50 -15.35 -8.92 -1.22
C ARG A 50 -15.56 -10.35 -0.69
N GLU A 51 -16.79 -10.85 -0.75
CA GLU A 51 -17.16 -12.17 -0.20
C GLU A 51 -16.83 -13.32 -1.16
N ARG A 52 -16.41 -12.99 -2.39
CA ARG A 52 -16.02 -13.99 -3.42
C ARG A 52 -14.54 -14.33 -3.37
N PHE A 53 -13.75 -13.64 -2.55
CA PHE A 53 -12.30 -13.83 -2.47
C PHE A 53 -11.85 -14.08 -1.04
N VAL A 54 -10.89 -14.98 -0.88
CA VAL A 54 -10.22 -15.26 0.39
C VAL A 54 -8.76 -14.87 0.27
N LEU A 55 -8.26 -14.13 1.26
CA LEU A 55 -6.83 -13.82 1.37
C LEU A 55 -6.08 -15.07 1.87
N ASN A 56 -5.00 -15.44 1.19
CA ASN A 56 -4.20 -16.62 1.54
C ASN A 56 -2.69 -16.36 1.40
N GLY A 57 -1.89 -17.30 1.89
CA GLY A 57 -0.45 -17.40 1.64
C GLY A 57 0.38 -16.34 2.37
N ALA A 58 1.49 -15.95 1.73
CA ALA A 58 2.49 -15.04 2.31
C ALA A 58 1.94 -13.68 2.73
N MET A 59 0.81 -13.25 2.17
CA MET A 59 0.18 -11.99 2.57
C MET A 59 -0.47 -12.06 3.97
N LEU A 60 -0.91 -13.24 4.42
CA LEU A 60 -1.35 -13.44 5.80
C LEU A 60 -0.19 -13.35 6.79
N LEU A 61 0.97 -13.92 6.45
CA LEU A 61 2.17 -13.84 7.29
C LEU A 61 2.59 -12.38 7.56
N ARG A 62 2.36 -11.50 6.59
CA ARG A 62 2.64 -10.07 6.74
C ARG A 62 1.74 -9.39 7.77
N LEU A 63 0.45 -9.73 7.78
CA LEU A 63 -0.48 -9.22 8.79
C LEU A 63 -0.10 -9.71 10.20
N TRP A 64 0.43 -10.92 10.30
CA TRP A 64 0.86 -11.50 11.57
C TRP A 64 2.15 -10.86 12.06
N ALA A 65 3.14 -10.65 11.19
CA ALA A 65 4.40 -9.99 11.54
C ALA A 65 4.19 -8.57 12.09
N ASP A 66 3.26 -7.80 11.51
CA ASP A 66 2.92 -6.46 12.00
C ASP A 66 2.27 -6.50 13.40
N GLN A 67 1.48 -7.54 13.72
CA GLN A 67 0.89 -7.72 15.06
C GLN A 67 1.92 -8.06 16.14
N TYR A 68 2.99 -8.79 15.80
CA TYR A 68 4.06 -9.11 16.75
C TYR A 68 5.10 -7.99 16.92
N SER A 69 5.16 -7.03 16.00
CA SER A 69 6.13 -5.92 16.04
C SER A 69 5.67 -4.72 16.88
N ASN A 70 4.46 -4.73 17.45
CA ASN A 70 3.98 -3.71 18.38
C ASN A 70 3.50 -4.37 19.69
N PRO A 71 4.33 -4.46 20.73
CA PRO A 71 3.85 -4.74 22.09
C PRO A 71 2.93 -3.63 22.62
#